data_AF-A0A844EFR0-F1
#
_entry.id   AF-A0A844EFR0-F1
#
_cell.length_a   1.000
_cell.length_b   1.000
_cell.length_c   1.000
_cell.angle_alpha   90.00
_cell.angle_beta   90.00
_cell.angle_gamma   90.00
#
_symmetry.space_group_name_H-M   'P 1'
#
loop_
_entity.id
_entity.type
_entity.pdbx_description
1 polymer ?
#
loop_
_entity_poly.entity_id
_entity_poly.type
_entity_poly.pdbx_seq_one_letter_code
_entity_poly.pdbx_strand_id
1 'polypeptide(L)'
;MFDFYPENRYEYQFLYDETVTGDYLDELTDYFDKKRKKFELPLDLDGYGTKLQHEVWSEIQKIPYGQTMTYKQLAENVGRKRAIRPVAHAVAINPVLIVIPCHRVVRANGDIGDYRGGKESKKALLEFEQKPVEKQSLIKKLPLPKLSQLGKPDL
;
A
#
# COMPACT_ATOMS: atom_id res chain seq x y z
N MET A 1 3.15 -15.83 -10.15
CA MET A 1 2.02 -14.87 -10.14
C MET A 1 1.67 -14.71 -8.67
N PHE A 2 1.86 -13.54 -8.07
CA PHE A 2 1.55 -13.37 -6.64
C PHE A 2 0.03 -13.37 -6.51
N ASP A 3 -0.48 -14.35 -5.77
CA ASP A 3 -1.88 -14.41 -5.44
C ASP A 3 -2.18 -13.36 -4.37
N PHE A 4 -3.10 -12.44 -4.65
CA PHE A 4 -3.52 -11.41 -3.70
C PHE A 4 -4.12 -12.06 -2.44
N TYR A 5 -4.62 -13.29 -2.60
CA TYR A 5 -5.14 -14.17 -1.57
C TYR A 5 -4.44 -15.53 -1.68
N PRO A 6 -3.26 -15.72 -1.06
CA PRO A 6 -2.57 -17.01 -1.15
C PRO A 6 -3.48 -18.10 -0.56
N GLU A 7 -4.01 -18.97 -1.41
CA GLU A 7 -4.98 -20.04 -1.07
C GLU A 7 -4.54 -20.91 0.12
N ASN A 8 -3.24 -20.92 0.44
CA ASN A 8 -2.62 -21.82 1.41
C ASN A 8 -2.07 -21.13 2.65
N ARG A 9 -2.29 -19.82 2.86
CA ARG A 9 -1.69 -19.13 4.02
C ARG A 9 -2.62 -19.02 5.24
N TYR A 10 -3.92 -19.13 5.03
CA TYR A 10 -4.91 -19.00 6.09
C TYR A 10 -6.22 -19.74 5.77
N GLU A 11 -6.80 -20.47 6.73
CA GLU A 11 -8.17 -21.00 6.63
C GLU A 11 -9.19 -19.87 6.85
N TYR A 12 -9.44 -19.06 5.81
CA TYR A 12 -10.43 -17.99 5.86
C TYR A 12 -11.46 -18.13 4.74
N GLN A 13 -12.71 -17.78 5.03
CA GLN A 13 -13.74 -17.55 4.04
C GLN A 13 -13.93 -16.04 3.90
N PHE A 14 -13.73 -15.49 2.71
CA PHE A 14 -14.02 -14.08 2.45
C PHE A 14 -15.53 -13.88 2.42
N LEU A 15 -16.03 -13.00 3.28
CA LEU A 15 -17.42 -12.56 3.27
C LEU A 15 -17.46 -11.10 2.86
N TYR A 16 -18.28 -10.78 1.87
CA TYR A 16 -18.52 -9.41 1.45
C TYR A 16 -19.66 -8.83 2.29
N ASP A 17 -19.35 -7.80 3.06
CA ASP A 17 -20.32 -7.05 3.86
C ASP A 17 -20.10 -5.56 3.61
N GLU A 18 -21.06 -4.92 2.95
CA GLU A 18 -21.02 -3.47 2.65
C GLU A 18 -21.11 -2.63 3.93
N THR A 19 -21.79 -3.13 4.97
CA THR A 19 -21.88 -2.42 6.25
C THR A 19 -20.54 -2.38 6.99
N VAL A 20 -19.68 -3.36 6.73
CA VAL A 20 -18.31 -3.43 7.28
C VAL A 20 -17.31 -2.71 6.38
N THR A 21 -17.48 -2.79 5.05
CA THR A 21 -16.50 -2.28 4.08
C THR A 21 -16.83 -0.89 3.51
N GLY A 22 -17.98 -0.30 3.86
CA GLY A 22 -18.46 0.98 3.35
C GLY A 22 -17.44 2.11 3.54
N ASP A 23 -16.98 2.33 4.78
CA ASP A 23 -16.00 3.38 5.08
C ASP A 23 -14.69 3.22 4.27
N TYR A 24 -14.25 1.98 4.06
CA TYR A 24 -13.06 1.66 3.26
C TYR A 24 -13.26 2.03 1.79
N LEU A 25 -14.43 1.70 1.25
CA LEU A 25 -14.81 2.05 -0.12
C LEU A 25 -14.87 3.56 -0.32
N ASP A 26 -15.47 4.28 0.63
CA ASP A 26 -15.62 5.73 0.59
C ASP A 26 -14.25 6.43 0.63
N GLU A 27 -13.38 6.05 1.59
CA GLU A 27 -12.06 6.67 1.69
C GLU A 27 -11.17 6.38 0.48
N LEU A 28 -11.21 5.15 -0.06
CA LEU A 28 -10.49 4.81 -1.28
C LEU A 28 -11.05 5.58 -2.48
N THR A 29 -12.37 5.73 -2.56
CA THR A 29 -13.02 6.52 -3.61
C THR A 29 -12.57 7.97 -3.54
N ASP A 30 -12.59 8.59 -2.36
CA ASP A 30 -12.11 9.95 -2.14
C ASP A 30 -10.63 10.13 -2.46
N TYR A 31 -9.79 9.14 -2.13
CA TYR A 31 -8.37 9.15 -2.47
C TYR A 31 -8.17 9.16 -4.00
N PHE A 32 -8.87 8.29 -4.72
CA PHE A 32 -8.79 8.24 -6.19
C PHE A 32 -9.45 9.43 -6.88
N ASP A 33 -10.40 10.09 -6.22
CA ASP A 33 -11.01 11.35 -6.64
C ASP A 33 -10.18 12.58 -6.22
N LYS A 34 -9.03 12.39 -5.55
CA LYS A 34 -8.14 13.44 -5.01
C LYS A 34 -8.80 14.36 -3.97
N LYS A 35 -9.95 13.97 -3.42
CA LYS A 35 -10.64 14.67 -2.31
C LYS A 35 -9.96 14.40 -0.97
N ARG A 36 -9.26 13.26 -0.86
CA ARG A 36 -8.56 12.80 0.34
C ARG A 36 -7.07 12.63 0.11
N LYS A 37 -6.28 13.03 1.10
CA LYS A 37 -4.80 12.90 1.11
C LYS A 37 -4.28 12.02 2.24
N LYS A 38 -5.15 11.67 3.21
CA LYS A 38 -4.82 10.87 4.39
C LYS A 38 -5.97 9.90 4.66
N PHE A 39 -5.63 8.65 4.94
CA PHE A 39 -6.60 7.65 5.37
C PHE A 39 -6.77 7.70 6.89
N GLU A 40 -8.01 7.49 7.35
CA GLU A 40 -8.38 7.39 8.77
C GLU A 40 -9.02 6.04 9.09
N LEU A 41 -8.90 5.09 8.16
CA LEU A 41 -9.40 3.72 8.30
C LEU A 41 -8.76 2.99 9.48
N PRO A 42 -9.56 2.30 10.30
CA PRO A 42 -9.01 1.39 11.30
C PRO A 42 -8.31 0.21 10.58
N LEU A 43 -7.07 -0.08 10.97
CA LEU A 43 -6.32 -1.22 10.46
C LEU A 43 -5.96 -2.14 11.62
N ASP A 44 -6.57 -3.33 11.66
CA ASP A 44 -6.16 -4.39 12.58
C ASP A 44 -4.96 -5.14 12.00
N LEU A 45 -3.80 -4.97 12.63
CA LEU A 45 -2.56 -5.65 12.27
C LEU A 45 -2.02 -6.49 13.43
N ASP A 46 -2.76 -6.65 14.53
CA ASP A 46 -2.22 -7.24 15.77
C ASP A 46 -1.78 -8.70 15.59
N GLY A 47 -2.39 -9.42 14.65
CA GLY A 47 -2.00 -10.78 14.23
C GLY A 47 -0.93 -10.84 13.13
N TYR A 48 -0.46 -9.71 12.61
CA TYR A 48 0.36 -9.64 11.40
C TYR A 48 1.68 -8.89 11.60
N GLY A 49 2.76 -9.65 11.60
CA GLY A 49 4.11 -9.09 11.49
C GLY A 49 4.86 -8.97 12.81
N THR A 50 6.09 -8.46 12.72
CA THR A 50 7.00 -8.32 13.87
C THR A 50 6.98 -6.89 14.38
N LYS A 51 7.43 -6.65 15.63
CA LYS A 51 7.55 -5.30 16.20
C LYS A 51 8.23 -4.29 15.26
N LEU A 52 9.33 -4.69 14.60
CA LEU A 52 10.01 -3.82 13.61
C LEU A 52 9.10 -3.48 12.42
N GLN A 53 8.30 -4.42 11.96
CA GLN A 53 7.40 -4.19 10.83
C GLN A 53 6.31 -3.19 11.21
N HIS A 54 5.71 -3.31 12.39
CA HIS A 54 4.77 -2.30 12.90
C HIS A 54 5.41 -0.92 13.05
N GLU A 55 6.62 -0.84 13.62
CA GLU A 55 7.38 0.42 13.72
C GLU A 55 7.57 1.07 12.34
N VAL A 56 7.98 0.27 11.35
CA VAL A 56 8.17 0.73 9.97
C VAL A 56 6.85 1.14 9.32
N TRP A 57 5.78 0.36 9.43
CA TRP A 57 4.49 0.68 8.83
C TRP A 57 3.85 1.92 9.44
N SER A 58 4.00 2.13 10.75
CA SER A 58 3.59 3.36 11.43
C SER A 58 4.37 4.56 10.90
N GLU A 59 5.68 4.43 10.70
CA GLU A 59 6.51 5.51 10.19
C GLU A 59 6.20 5.85 8.72
N ILE A 60 5.94 4.84 7.87
CA ILE A 60 5.54 5.05 6.47
C ILE A 60 4.22 5.82 6.37
N GLN A 61 3.26 5.57 7.27
CA GLN A 61 1.98 6.29 7.28
C GLN A 61 2.11 7.79 7.58
N LYS A 62 3.24 8.23 8.17
CA LYS A 62 3.52 9.65 8.41
C LYS A 62 4.01 10.37 7.15
N ILE A 63 4.39 9.65 6.10
CA ILE A 63 4.86 10.27 4.85
C ILE A 63 3.69 10.99 4.17
N PRO A 64 3.73 12.32 4.01
CA PRO A 64 2.61 13.08 3.44
C PRO A 64 2.31 12.68 1.99
N TYR A 65 1.06 12.88 1.57
CA TYR A 65 0.64 12.72 0.18
C TYR A 65 1.50 13.56 -0.77
N GLY A 66 1.97 12.94 -1.86
CA GLY A 66 2.83 13.58 -2.86
C GLY A 66 4.29 13.75 -2.44
N GLN A 67 4.66 13.34 -1.23
CA GLN A 67 6.04 13.35 -0.74
C GLN A 67 6.63 11.93 -0.72
N THR A 68 7.96 11.87 -0.73
CA THR A 68 8.70 10.60 -0.66
C THR A 68 9.71 10.62 0.47
N MET A 69 10.07 9.42 0.94
CA MET A 69 11.10 9.22 1.95
C MET A 69 12.07 8.15 1.44
N THR A 70 13.37 8.31 1.69
CA THR A 70 14.34 7.29 1.33
C THR A 70 14.34 6.14 2.34
N TYR A 71 14.71 4.93 1.92
CA TYR A 71 14.92 3.80 2.86
C TYR A 71 15.91 4.13 3.99
N LYS A 72 16.91 4.98 3.72
CA LYS A 72 17.88 5.44 4.72
C LYS A 72 17.22 6.33 5.77
N GLN A 73 16.46 7.35 5.34
CA GLN A 73 15.70 8.21 6.25
C GLN A 73 14.69 7.40 7.06
N LEU A 74 13.98 6.47 6.44
CA LEU A 74 13.06 5.59 7.14
C LEU A 74 13.75 4.77 8.23
N ALA A 75 14.91 4.19 7.92
CA ALA A 75 15.72 3.46 8.90
C ALA A 75 16.23 4.35 10.04
N GLU A 76 16.53 5.62 9.74
CA GLU A 76 16.91 6.62 10.75
C GLU A 76 15.74 6.99 11.66
N ASN A 77 14.55 7.22 11.10
CA ASN A 77 13.35 7.60 11.85
C ASN A 77 12.88 6.50 12.80
N VAL A 78 13.00 5.23 12.42
CA VAL A 78 12.69 4.10 13.30
C VAL A 78 13.82 3.78 14.30
N GLY A 79 14.86 4.63 14.37
CA GLY A 79 15.98 4.47 15.31
C GLY A 79 16.96 3.34 14.96
N ARG A 80 16.91 2.80 13.74
CA ARG A 80 17.72 1.65 13.30
C ARG A 80 18.59 1.95 12.09
N LYS A 81 19.44 2.98 12.18
CA LYS A 81 20.30 3.48 11.08
C LYS A 81 21.10 2.40 10.32
N ARG A 82 21.53 1.34 11.02
CA ARG A 82 22.32 0.23 10.44
C ARG A 82 21.46 -0.92 9.87
N ALA A 83 20.13 -0.91 10.09
CA ALA A 83 19.21 -1.99 9.74
C ALA A 83 18.41 -1.70 8.45
N ILE A 84 19.04 -1.10 7.43
CA ILE A 84 18.38 -0.73 6.18
C ILE A 84 17.72 -1.95 5.50
N ARG A 85 18.40 -3.10 5.47
CA ARG A 85 17.86 -4.31 4.82
C ARG A 85 16.60 -4.85 5.54
N PRO A 86 16.58 -5.04 6.87
CA PRO A 86 15.35 -5.35 7.61
C PRO A 86 14.22 -4.34 7.41
N VAL A 87 14.53 -3.04 7.38
CA VAL A 87 13.54 -1.97 7.11
C VAL A 87 12.97 -2.08 5.70
N ALA A 88 13.83 -2.28 4.69
CA ALA A 88 13.40 -2.47 3.30
C ALA A 88 12.54 -3.73 3.14
N HIS A 89 12.85 -4.80 3.87
CA HIS A 89 12.02 -6.00 3.90
C HIS A 89 10.64 -5.70 4.51
N ALA A 90 10.57 -4.98 5.63
CA ALA A 90 9.30 -4.56 6.24
C ALA A 90 8.43 -3.71 5.29
N VAL A 91 9.04 -2.81 4.51
CA VAL A 91 8.36 -2.05 3.44
C VAL A 91 7.77 -3.01 2.38
N ALA A 92 8.54 -4.02 1.96
CA ALA A 92 8.16 -4.94 0.88
C ALA A 92 6.99 -5.87 1.25
N ILE A 93 6.85 -6.21 2.54
CA ILE A 93 5.80 -7.11 3.03
C ILE A 93 4.58 -6.37 3.60
N ASN A 94 4.49 -5.04 3.42
CA ASN A 94 3.34 -4.24 3.83
C ASN A 94 2.02 -4.90 3.39
N PRO A 95 1.15 -5.35 4.32
CA PRO A 95 -0.08 -6.06 3.99
C PRO A 95 -1.12 -5.17 3.31
N VAL A 96 -1.19 -3.87 3.62
CA VAL A 96 -2.25 -2.95 3.17
C VAL A 96 -1.66 -1.90 2.25
N LEU A 97 -1.55 -2.24 0.96
CA LEU A 97 -1.02 -1.33 -0.07
C LEU A 97 -1.89 -0.07 -0.20
N ILE A 98 -1.31 1.03 -0.68
CA ILE A 98 -1.93 2.35 -0.84
C ILE A 98 -2.25 3.03 0.51
N VAL A 99 -2.99 2.36 1.40
CA VAL A 99 -3.38 2.89 2.72
C VAL A 99 -2.16 3.04 3.63
N ILE A 100 -1.32 2.01 3.73
CA ILE A 100 0.06 2.16 4.22
C ILE A 100 0.90 2.51 2.98
N PRO A 101 1.36 3.75 2.82
CA PRO A 101 1.82 4.27 1.53
C PRO A 101 3.28 3.87 1.23
N CYS A 102 3.57 2.57 1.19
CA CYS A 102 4.92 2.06 0.94
C CYS A 102 5.44 2.38 -0.47
N HIS A 103 4.57 2.76 -1.41
CA HIS A 103 4.96 3.32 -2.71
C HIS A 103 5.69 4.65 -2.60
N ARG A 104 5.55 5.40 -1.48
CA ARG A 104 6.27 6.64 -1.20
C ARG A 104 7.71 6.44 -0.69
N VAL A 105 8.11 5.20 -0.41
CA VAL A 105 9.48 4.88 0.02
C VAL A 105 10.36 4.57 -1.20
N VAL A 106 11.41 5.35 -1.42
CA VAL A 106 12.25 5.28 -2.64
C VAL A 106 13.74 5.09 -2.32
N ARG A 107 14.55 4.80 -3.34
CA ARG A 107 16.01 4.69 -3.18
C ARG A 107 16.64 6.09 -3.20
N ALA A 108 17.76 6.26 -2.50
CA ALA A 108 18.45 7.56 -2.40
C ALA A 108 19.08 8.04 -3.71
N ASN A 109 19.27 7.15 -4.69
CA ASN A 109 19.83 7.46 -6.00
C ASN A 109 18.78 7.94 -7.02
N GLY A 110 17.53 8.19 -6.59
CA GLY A 110 16.44 8.61 -7.46
C GLY A 110 15.67 7.47 -8.14
N ASP A 111 16.09 6.21 -8.02
CA ASP A 111 15.28 5.07 -8.47
C ASP A 111 14.11 4.83 -7.50
N ILE A 112 12.92 4.59 -8.05
CA ILE A 112 11.71 4.37 -7.25
C ILE A 112 11.74 3.07 -6.45
N GLY A 113 12.57 2.10 -6.81
CA GLY A 113 12.68 0.79 -6.20
C GLY A 113 11.52 -0.14 -6.56
N ASP A 114 11.53 -1.31 -5.94
CA ASP A 114 10.53 -2.33 -6.16
C ASP A 114 9.25 -2.04 -5.35
N TYR A 115 8.17 -2.71 -5.74
CA TYR A 115 6.88 -2.62 -5.13
C TYR A 115 6.18 -3.97 -5.22
N ARG A 116 5.50 -4.38 -4.15
CA ARG A 116 4.76 -5.65 -4.15
C ARG A 116 3.68 -5.67 -5.23
N GLY A 117 3.08 -4.52 -5.50
CA GLY A 117 2.14 -4.33 -6.60
C GLY A 117 2.76 -4.18 -7.99
N GLY A 118 4.08 -4.32 -8.15
CA GLY A 118 4.79 -4.08 -9.40
C GLY A 118 5.32 -2.65 -9.57
N LYS A 119 6.45 -2.50 -10.27
CA LYS A 119 7.15 -1.22 -10.45
C LYS A 119 6.29 -0.17 -11.17
N GLU A 120 5.49 -0.60 -12.15
CA GLU A 120 4.55 0.26 -12.87
C GLU A 120 3.47 0.85 -11.96
N SER A 121 2.88 0.04 -11.07
CA SER A 121 1.89 0.52 -10.08
C SER A 121 2.48 1.58 -9.16
N LYS A 122 3.70 1.37 -8.68
CA LYS A 122 4.40 2.35 -7.82
C LYS A 122 4.65 3.67 -8.54
N LYS A 123 5.12 3.59 -9.79
CA LYS A 123 5.31 4.77 -10.64
C LYS A 123 3.98 5.51 -10.86
N ALA A 124 2.93 4.79 -11.22
CA ALA A 124 1.61 5.37 -11.47
C ALA A 124 1.02 6.04 -10.22
N LEU A 125 1.18 5.44 -9.03
CA LEU A 125 0.77 6.04 -7.76
C LEU A 125 1.56 7.31 -7.44
N LEU A 126 2.89 7.28 -7.59
CA LEU A 126 3.72 8.48 -7.37
C LEU A 126 3.36 9.61 -8.34
N GLU A 127 3.13 9.29 -9.61
CA GLU A 127 2.68 10.27 -10.62
C GLU A 127 1.29 10.80 -10.31
N PHE A 128 0.35 9.93 -9.91
CA PHE A 128 -1.00 10.30 -9.51
C PHE A 128 -0.98 11.26 -8.31
N GLU A 129 -0.11 11.06 -7.32
CA GLU A 129 -0.05 11.96 -6.18
C GLU A 129 0.53 13.34 -6.51
N GLN A 130 1.32 13.46 -7.58
CA GLN A 130 1.95 14.73 -7.98
C GLN A 130 1.15 15.50 -9.03
N LYS A 131 0.47 14.81 -9.94
CA LYS A 131 -0.17 15.41 -11.11
C LYS A 131 -1.63 15.01 -11.23
N PRO A 132 -2.46 15.80 -11.91
CA PRO A 132 -3.75 15.33 -12.38
C PRO A 132 -3.50 14.16 -13.33
N VAL A 133 -3.99 12.97 -12.97
CA VAL A 133 -3.96 11.77 -13.81
C VAL A 133 -5.40 11.25 -13.87
N GLU A 134 -5.83 10.80 -15.04
CA GLU A 134 -7.15 10.19 -15.19
C GLU A 134 -7.27 8.93 -14.34
N LYS A 135 -8.30 8.87 -13.49
CA LYS A 135 -8.58 7.77 -12.56
C LYS A 135 -8.55 6.40 -13.24
N GLN A 136 -9.14 6.28 -14.43
CA GLN A 136 -9.16 5.00 -15.18
C GLN A 136 -7.77 4.54 -15.63
N SER A 137 -6.88 5.47 -15.99
CA SER A 137 -5.50 5.14 -16.40
C SER A 137 -4.68 4.61 -15.22
N LEU A 138 -4.91 5.15 -14.02
CA LEU A 138 -4.29 4.63 -12.80
C LEU A 138 -4.83 3.24 -12.44
N ILE A 139 -6.15 3.05 -12.40
CA ILE A 139 -6.78 1.79 -11.97
C ILE A 139 -6.27 0.61 -12.81
N LYS A 140 -6.13 0.78 -14.12
CA LYS A 140 -5.58 -0.25 -15.02
C LYS A 140 -4.14 -0.67 -14.71
N LYS A 141 -3.38 0.20 -14.04
CA LYS A 141 -1.98 -0.04 -13.66
C LYS A 141 -1.86 -0.57 -12.24
N LEU A 142 -2.94 -0.64 -11.45
CA LEU A 142 -2.88 -1.16 -10.09
C LEU A 142 -2.93 -2.69 -10.07
N PRO A 143 -2.35 -3.33 -9.04
CA PRO A 143 -2.35 -4.79 -8.90
C PRO A 143 -3.70 -5.31 -8.38
N LEU A 144 -4.80 -4.97 -9.05
CA LEU A 144 -6.14 -5.36 -8.62
C LEU A 144 -6.45 -6.80 -9.09
N PRO A 145 -7.05 -7.65 -8.25
CA PRO A 145 -7.58 -8.94 -8.68
C PRO A 145 -8.71 -8.71 -9.71
N LYS A 146 -8.89 -9.65 -10.64
CA LYS A 146 -10.06 -9.62 -11.51
C LYS A 146 -11.30 -9.93 -10.68
N LEU A 147 -12.40 -9.21 -10.90
CA LEU A 147 -13.65 -9.41 -10.13
C LEU A 147 -14.20 -10.84 -10.29
N SER A 148 -14.03 -11.43 -11.48
CA SER A 148 -14.27 -12.85 -11.73
C SER A 148 -13.55 -13.81 -10.77
N GLN A 149 -12.39 -13.44 -10.21
CA GLN A 149 -11.68 -14.23 -9.19
C GLN A 149 -12.33 -14.14 -7.80
N LEU A 150 -13.23 -13.17 -7.60
CA LEU A 150 -13.97 -12.97 -6.35
C LEU A 150 -15.40 -13.55 -6.42
N GLY A 151 -15.69 -14.38 -7.43
CA GLY A 151 -17.01 -14.99 -7.62
C GLY A 151 -18.10 -14.00 -8.04
N LYS A 152 -17.74 -12.79 -8.50
CA LYS A 152 -18.67 -11.82 -9.07
C LYS A 152 -18.48 -11.72 -10.58
N PRO A 153 -19.54 -11.71 -11.41
CA PRO A 153 -19.41 -11.38 -12.82
C PRO A 153 -18.79 -9.97 -12.94
N ASP A 154 -17.81 -9.82 -13.85
CA ASP A 154 -17.14 -8.55 -14.08
C ASP A 154 -18.20 -7.46 -14.39
N LEU A 155 -18.17 -6.33 -13.66
CA LEU A 155 -19.08 -5.19 -13.84
C LEU A 155 -19.13 -4.69 -15.29
#